data_AF-A0AAN5IDL8-F1
#
_entry.id   AF-A0AAN5IDL8-F1
#
_cell.length_a   1.000
_cell.length_b   1.000
_cell.length_c   1.000
_cell.angle_alpha   90.00
_cell.angle_beta   90.00
_cell.angle_gamma   90.00
#
_symmetry.space_group_name_H-M   'P 1'
#
loop_
_entity.id
_entity.type
_entity.pdbx_description
1 polymer ?
#
loop_
_entity_poly.entity_id
_entity_poly.type
_entity_poly.pdbx_seq_one_letter_code
_entity_poly.pdbx_strand_id
1 'polypeptide(L)'
;MDDLLVGPSKLGMGYPVIAFLLFKSWSCFQPMQVCIKEKVRVDFSKFDYGRKKLWMFQDIVYSIEFIKALPIYCLLDDCSKRVLAASALACTNFTAAYYSYTHNSDKTYYPDGYTMTWDRNMSV
;
A
#
# COMPACT_ATOMS: atom_id res chain seq x y z
N MET A 1 -21.96 -15.14 11.17
CA MET A 1 -21.83 -13.69 11.45
C MET A 1 -20.59 -13.60 12.30
N ASP A 2 -19.48 -13.22 11.68
CA ASP A 2 -18.15 -13.37 12.27
C ASP A 2 -17.89 -12.26 13.28
N ASP A 3 -17.63 -12.66 14.52
CA ASP A 3 -17.07 -11.83 15.58
C ASP A 3 -15.68 -11.35 15.13
N LEU A 4 -15.62 -10.14 14.58
CA LEU A 4 -14.38 -9.38 14.43
C LEU A 4 -13.86 -9.03 15.83
N LEU A 5 -13.08 -9.95 16.40
CA LEU A 5 -12.34 -9.77 17.65
C LEU A 5 -11.55 -8.46 17.61
N VAL A 6 -12.03 -7.48 18.37
CA VAL A 6 -11.33 -6.22 18.63
C VAL A 6 -10.13 -6.52 19.52
N GLY A 7 -9.00 -6.86 18.89
CA GLY A 7 -7.73 -7.03 19.58
C GLY A 7 -7.09 -5.68 19.94
N PRO A 8 -6.31 -5.59 21.03
CA PRO A 8 -5.59 -4.37 21.37
C PRO A 8 -4.64 -3.98 20.22
N SER A 9 -4.82 -2.77 19.69
CA SER A 9 -3.96 -2.23 18.62
C SER A 9 -2.53 -2.10 19.14
N LYS A 10 -1.55 -2.60 18.38
CA LYS A 10 -0.12 -2.45 18.71
C LYS A 10 0.33 -0.99 18.69
N LEU A 11 -0.45 -0.10 18.07
CA LEU A 11 -0.14 1.34 17.96
C LEU A 11 -0.21 2.11 19.29
N GLY A 12 -0.71 1.52 20.38
CA GLY A 12 -0.69 2.13 21.72
C GLY A 12 -2.00 2.83 22.13
N MET A 13 -2.04 3.32 23.37
CA MET A 13 -3.24 3.77 24.11
C MET A 13 -3.83 5.13 23.67
N GLY A 14 -3.26 5.78 22.66
CA GLY A 14 -3.71 7.09 22.15
C GLY A 14 -4.53 7.03 20.87
N TYR A 15 -4.72 5.85 20.30
CA TYR A 15 -5.49 5.70 19.07
C TYR A 15 -6.97 5.58 19.44
N PRO A 16 -7.87 6.35 18.80
CA PRO A 16 -9.29 6.14 18.98
C PRO A 16 -9.58 4.68 18.67
N VAL A 17 -10.54 4.08 19.40
CA VAL A 17 -11.09 2.77 19.05
C VAL A 17 -11.26 2.79 17.54
N ILE A 18 -10.55 1.89 16.84
CA ILE A 18 -10.80 1.63 15.42
C ILE A 18 -12.16 0.92 15.43
N ALA A 19 -13.20 1.68 15.75
CA ALA A 19 -14.49 1.42 15.18
C ALA A 19 -14.15 1.34 13.70
N PHE A 20 -14.60 0.27 13.06
CA PHE A 20 -15.08 0.42 11.70
C PHE A 20 -16.17 1.49 11.79
N LEU A 21 -15.77 2.77 11.94
CA LEU A 21 -16.45 3.87 11.33
C LEU A 21 -16.52 3.35 9.92
N LEU A 22 -17.71 2.82 9.61
CA LEU A 22 -18.34 2.91 8.31
C LEU A 22 -17.93 4.27 7.82
N PHE A 23 -16.77 4.26 7.17
CA PHE A 23 -16.26 5.37 6.46
C PHE A 23 -17.43 5.58 5.53
N LYS A 24 -18.15 6.68 5.72
CA LYS A 24 -19.05 7.23 4.71
C LYS A 24 -18.14 7.74 3.57
N SER A 25 -17.23 6.86 3.15
CA SER A 25 -16.44 6.93 1.97
C SER A 25 -17.47 6.68 0.91
N TRP A 26 -17.77 7.70 0.13
CA TRP A 26 -18.22 7.53 -1.24
C TRP A 26 -17.15 6.84 -2.12
N SER A 27 -16.46 5.86 -1.55
CA SER A 27 -15.53 4.94 -2.21
C SER A 27 -16.05 3.52 -2.01
N CYS A 28 -17.37 3.36 -2.06
CA CYS A 28 -17.96 2.11 -2.50
C CYS A 28 -17.33 1.81 -3.86
N PHE A 29 -16.49 0.78 -3.92
CA PHE A 29 -16.11 0.08 -5.14
C PHE A 29 -16.15 0.97 -6.39
N GLN A 30 -15.32 2.00 -6.45
CA GLN A 30 -15.13 2.63 -7.75
C GLN A 30 -14.41 1.58 -8.61
N PRO A 31 -15.01 1.11 -9.71
CA PRO A 31 -14.25 0.30 -10.65
C PRO A 31 -13.02 1.13 -11.02
N MET A 32 -11.85 0.49 -11.10
CA MET A 32 -10.55 1.11 -11.45
C MET A 32 -10.57 1.93 -12.76
N GLN A 33 -11.71 1.96 -13.45
CA GLN A 33 -12.04 2.76 -14.62
C GLN A 33 -12.41 4.23 -14.29
N VAL A 34 -12.76 4.57 -13.04
CA VAL A 34 -13.24 5.92 -12.67
C VAL A 34 -12.25 6.62 -11.72
N CYS A 35 -11.12 7.06 -12.27
CA CYS A 35 -10.30 8.19 -11.80
C CYS A 35 -9.09 8.45 -12.73
N ILE A 36 -9.13 8.02 -13.99
CA ILE A 36 -8.06 8.27 -14.98
C ILE A 36 -8.41 9.50 -15.83
N LYS A 37 -8.70 10.65 -15.20
CA LYS A 37 -8.72 11.93 -15.93
C LYS A 37 -7.57 12.83 -15.52
N GLU A 38 -7.11 12.72 -14.28
CA GLU A 38 -5.93 13.41 -13.80
C GLU A 38 -4.82 12.39 -13.59
N LYS A 39 -4.00 12.18 -14.62
CA LYS A 39 -2.72 11.50 -14.45
C LYS A 39 -1.86 12.41 -13.57
N VAL A 40 -1.79 12.11 -12.27
CA VAL A 40 -0.79 12.71 -11.38
C VAL A 40 0.58 12.32 -11.93
N ARG A 41 1.24 13.26 -12.59
CA ARG A 41 2.61 13.08 -13.05
C ARG A 41 3.50 13.23 -11.82
N VAL A 42 4.02 12.11 -11.33
CA VAL A 42 5.08 12.14 -10.34
C VAL A 42 6.36 12.49 -11.09
N ASP A 43 6.89 13.70 -10.86
CA ASP A 43 8.14 14.14 -11.47
C ASP A 43 9.33 13.61 -10.66
N PHE A 44 10.09 12.70 -11.27
CA PHE A 44 11.31 12.14 -10.69
C PHE A 44 12.59 12.81 -11.20
N SER A 45 12.50 13.88 -12.00
CA SER A 45 13.67 14.51 -12.62
C SER A 45 14.69 15.04 -11.61
N LYS A 46 14.25 15.36 -10.39
CA LYS A 46 15.10 15.83 -9.28
C LYS A 46 15.28 14.80 -8.16
N PHE A 47 14.91 13.54 -8.40
CA PHE A 47 15.03 12.50 -7.38
C PHE A 47 16.49 12.09 -7.21
N ASP A 48 16.97 12.07 -5.96
CA ASP A 48 18.32 11.61 -5.63
C ASP A 48 18.35 10.08 -5.56
N TYR A 49 18.61 9.44 -6.70
CA TYR A 49 18.70 7.99 -6.81
C TYR A 49 19.91 7.38 -6.07
N GLY A 50 20.88 8.20 -5.65
CA GLY A 50 22.06 7.73 -4.92
C GLY A 50 21.80 7.59 -3.42
N ARG A 51 20.95 8.44 -2.86
CA ARG A 51 20.65 8.46 -1.41
C ARG A 51 19.26 7.97 -1.06
N LYS A 52 18.28 8.17 -1.94
CA LYS A 52 16.89 7.83 -1.67
C LYS A 52 16.48 6.61 -2.49
N LYS A 53 15.79 5.69 -1.84
CA LYS A 53 15.17 4.54 -2.50
C LYS A 53 13.73 4.84 -2.87
N LEU A 54 13.32 4.36 -4.04
CA LEU A 54 11.94 4.42 -4.51
C LEU A 54 11.17 3.19 -4.03
N TRP A 55 10.98 3.07 -2.71
CA TRP A 55 10.38 1.90 -2.08
C TRP A 55 9.03 1.49 -2.68
N MET A 56 8.15 2.44 -2.97
CA MET A 56 6.86 2.16 -3.60
C MET A 56 7.00 1.40 -4.93
N PHE A 57 8.00 1.74 -5.77
CA PHE A 57 8.20 1.06 -7.04
C PHE A 57 8.82 -0.32 -6.84
N GLN A 58 9.78 -0.41 -5.91
CA GLN A 58 10.45 -1.65 -5.59
C GLN A 58 9.46 -2.69 -5.02
N ASP A 59 8.58 -2.26 -4.12
CA ASP A 59 7.56 -3.11 -3.52
C ASP A 59 6.51 -3.58 -4.54
N ILE A 60 6.17 -2.76 -5.54
CA ILE A 60 5.31 -3.18 -6.66
C ILE A 60 6.00 -4.29 -7.46
N VAL A 61 7.27 -4.12 -7.81
CA VAL A 61 8.03 -5.14 -8.55
C VAL A 61 8.10 -6.44 -7.76
N TYR A 62 8.42 -6.37 -6.46
CA TYR A 62 8.43 -7.56 -5.60
C TYR A 62 7.07 -8.22 -5.46
N SER A 63 6.00 -7.42 -5.36
CA SER A 63 4.63 -7.95 -5.32
C SER A 63 4.26 -8.67 -6.62
N ILE A 64 4.66 -8.15 -7.79
CA ILE A 64 4.45 -8.81 -9.08
C ILE A 64 5.22 -10.13 -9.14
N GLU A 65 6.50 -10.14 -8.75
CA GLU A 65 7.31 -11.36 -8.76
C GLU A 65 6.78 -12.40 -7.76
N PHE A 66 6.31 -11.97 -6.59
CA PHE A 66 5.63 -12.85 -5.64
C PHE A 66 4.36 -13.47 -6.23
N ILE A 67 3.52 -12.67 -6.90
CA ILE A 67 2.31 -13.15 -7.58
C ILE A 67 2.66 -14.17 -8.66
N LYS A 68 3.71 -13.92 -9.46
CA LYS A 68 4.18 -14.83 -10.50
C LYS A 68 4.70 -16.16 -9.95
N ALA A 69 5.23 -16.15 -8.72
CA ALA A 69 5.70 -17.36 -8.05
C ALA A 69 4.57 -18.26 -7.52
N LEU A 70 3.31 -17.78 -7.49
CA LEU A 70 2.18 -18.60 -7.05
C LEU A 70 1.91 -19.73 -8.05
N PRO A 71 1.71 -20.99 -7.59
CA PRO A 71 1.44 -22.11 -8.50
C PRO A 71 0.22 -21.91 -9.41
N ILE A 72 -0.81 -21.22 -8.90
CA ILE A 72 -2.01 -20.90 -9.67
C ILE A 72 -1.72 -19.95 -10.84
N TYR A 73 -0.68 -19.11 -10.75
CA TYR A 73 -0.36 -18.14 -11.79
C TYR A 73 -0.03 -18.82 -13.13
N CYS A 74 0.67 -19.96 -13.09
CA CYS A 74 0.99 -20.75 -14.27
C CYS A 74 -0.25 -21.42 -14.90
N LEU A 75 -1.33 -21.63 -14.12
CA LEU A 75 -2.57 -22.26 -14.56
C LEU A 75 -3.57 -21.26 -15.17
N LEU A 76 -3.35 -19.96 -14.98
CA LEU A 76 -4.21 -18.90 -15.48
C LEU A 76 -3.96 -18.59 -16.96
N ASP A 77 -5.00 -18.15 -17.66
CA ASP A 77 -4.88 -17.53 -18.98
C ASP A 77 -4.21 -16.15 -18.89
N ASP A 78 -3.72 -15.65 -20.02
CA ASP A 78 -2.94 -14.40 -20.05
C ASP A 78 -3.76 -13.16 -19.64
N CYS A 79 -5.08 -13.17 -19.83
CA CYS A 79 -5.93 -12.08 -19.37
C CYS A 79 -6.01 -12.10 -17.84
N SER A 80 -6.32 -13.26 -17.26
CA SER A 80 -6.39 -13.45 -15.81
C SER A 80 -5.05 -13.19 -15.11
N LYS A 81 -3.92 -13.57 -15.73
CA LYS A 81 -2.57 -13.25 -15.22
C LYS A 81 -2.33 -11.75 -15.11
N ARG A 82 -2.76 -10.96 -16.10
CA ARG A 82 -2.63 -9.50 -16.08
C ARG A 82 -3.51 -8.88 -15.01
N VAL A 83 -4.75 -9.35 -14.88
CA VAL A 83 -5.67 -8.88 -13.84
C VAL A 83 -5.12 -9.19 -12.45
N LEU A 84 -4.61 -10.40 -12.24
CA LEU A 84 -3.99 -10.78 -10.98
C LEU A 84 -2.73 -9.96 -10.70
N ALA A 85 -1.85 -9.75 -11.70
CA ALA A 85 -0.67 -8.90 -11.52
C ALA A 85 -1.02 -7.44 -11.19
N ALA A 86 -2.15 -6.91 -11.67
CA ALA A 86 -2.61 -5.56 -11.31
C ALA A 86 -2.94 -5.42 -9.81
N SER A 87 -3.25 -6.52 -9.12
CA SER A 87 -3.46 -6.53 -7.66
C SER A 87 -2.18 -6.27 -6.86
N ALA A 88 -1.00 -6.29 -7.50
CA ALA A 88 0.28 -5.98 -6.87
C ALA A 88 0.30 -4.61 -6.18
N LEU A 89 -0.45 -3.63 -6.70
CA LEU A 89 -0.61 -2.32 -6.07
C LEU A 89 -1.26 -2.42 -4.68
N ALA A 90 -2.31 -3.23 -4.56
CA ALA A 90 -2.96 -3.47 -3.28
C ALA A 90 -2.05 -4.24 -2.32
N CYS A 91 -1.33 -5.25 -2.82
CA CYS A 91 -0.33 -5.99 -2.04
C CYS A 91 0.76 -5.07 -1.50
N THR A 92 1.27 -4.15 -2.32
CA THR A 92 2.31 -3.18 -1.92
C THR A 92 1.82 -2.30 -0.77
N ASN A 93 0.62 -1.70 -0.92
CA ASN A 93 0.04 -0.87 0.13
C ASN A 93 -0.18 -1.65 1.42
N PHE A 94 -0.66 -2.89 1.31
CA PHE A 94 -0.89 -3.75 2.47
C PHE A 94 0.42 -4.10 3.18
N THR A 95 1.47 -4.47 2.43
CA THR A 95 2.79 -4.78 2.98
C THR A 95 3.37 -3.57 3.71
N ALA A 96 3.35 -2.39 3.09
CA ALA A 96 3.86 -1.16 3.70
C ALA A 96 3.06 -0.77 4.97
N ALA A 97 1.73 -0.89 4.94
CA ALA A 97 0.89 -0.62 6.10
C ALA A 97 1.13 -1.62 7.24
N TYR A 98 1.25 -2.92 6.92
CA TYR A 98 1.56 -3.96 7.90
C TYR A 98 2.94 -3.76 8.53
N TYR A 99 3.94 -3.44 7.71
CA TYR A 99 5.28 -3.14 8.21
C TYR A 99 5.27 -1.92 9.14
N SER A 100 4.60 -0.83 8.74
CA SER A 100 4.47 0.37 9.57
C SER A 100 3.76 0.08 10.90
N TYR A 101 2.67 -0.69 10.85
CA TYR A 101 1.93 -1.12 12.03
C TYR A 101 2.77 -1.96 12.99
N THR A 102 3.55 -2.92 12.47
CA THR A 102 4.42 -3.76 13.29
C THR A 102 5.59 -2.99 13.92
N HIS A 103 5.93 -1.82 13.37
CA HIS A 103 6.94 -0.91 13.89
C HIS A 103 6.36 0.27 14.67
N ASN A 104 5.06 0.22 15.02
CA ASN A 104 4.35 1.25 15.76
C ASN A 104 4.47 2.66 15.15
N SER A 105 4.56 2.73 13.82
CA SER A 105 4.64 4.00 13.11
C SER A 105 3.25 4.51 12.75
N ASP A 106 3.05 5.81 12.95
CA ASP A 106 1.88 6.57 12.50
C ASP A 106 1.94 6.93 11.00
N LYS A 107 3.11 6.71 10.38
CA LYS A 107 3.41 7.03 8.98
C LYS A 107 3.83 5.78 8.24
N THR A 108 3.89 5.87 6.92
CA THR A 108 4.51 4.81 6.12
C THR A 108 6.00 4.75 6.44
N TYR A 109 6.41 3.67 7.09
CA TYR A 109 7.78 3.39 7.50
C TYR A 109 8.38 2.34 6.58
N TYR A 110 9.64 2.52 6.18
CA TYR A 110 10.37 1.59 5.32
C TYR A 110 11.56 0.94 6.03
N PRO A 111 12.07 -0.21 5.53
CA PRO A 111 13.10 -0.98 6.22
C PRO A 111 14.44 -0.28 6.42
N ASP A 112 14.74 0.75 5.65
CA ASP A 112 15.96 1.57 5.79
C ASP A 112 15.77 2.77 6.73
N GLY A 113 14.63 2.85 7.41
CA GLY A 113 14.31 3.93 8.35
C GLY A 113 13.70 5.17 7.70
N TYR A 114 13.56 5.21 6.36
CA TYR A 114 12.86 6.30 5.71
C TYR A 114 11.37 6.27 6.02
N THR A 115 10.78 7.45 6.19
CA THR A 115 9.33 7.62 6.33
C THR A 115 8.77 8.43 5.17
N MET A 116 7.57 8.07 4.71
CA MET A 116 6.83 8.89 3.77
C MET A 116 5.90 9.83 4.54
N THR A 117 6.11 11.14 4.40
CA THR A 117 5.21 12.17 4.90
C THR A 117 4.49 12.83 3.73
N TRP A 118 3.17 12.99 3.85
CA TRP A 118 2.37 13.78 2.91
C TRP A 118 2.43 15.28 3.20
N ASP A 119 3.05 15.65 4.32
CA ASP A 119 3.17 17.02 4.77
C ASP A 119 4.37 17.70 4.10
N ARG A 120 4.12 18.69 3.25
CA ARG A 120 5.16 19.43 2.52
C ARG A 120 6.11 20.19 3.44
N ASN A 121 5.74 20.36 4.71
CA ASN A 121 6.47 21.15 5.68
C ASN A 121 7.43 20.33 6.56
N MET A 122 7.45 18.99 6.43
CA MET A 122 8.25 18.11 7.27
C MET A 122 9.04 17.09 6.45
N SER A 123 9.91 17.59 5.58
CA SER A 123 11.04 16.82 5.05
C SER A 123 12.25 17.03 5.96
N VAL A 124 12.50 16.08 6.87
CA VAL A 124 13.80 15.89 7.51
C VAL A 124 14.58 14.87 6.71
#